data_AF-A0A852GGF8-F1
#
_entry.id   AF-A0A852GGF8-F1
#
_cell.length_a   1.000
_cell.length_b   1.000
_cell.length_c   1.000
_cell.angle_alpha   90.00
_cell.angle_beta   90.00
_cell.angle_gamma   90.00
#
_symmetry.space_group_name_H-M   'P 1'
#
loop_
_entity.id
_entity.type
_entity.pdbx_description
1 polymer ?
#
loop_
_entity_poly.entity_id
_entity_poly.type
_entity_poly.pdbx_seq_one_letter_code
_entity_poly.pdbx_strand_id
1 'polypeptide(L)'
;SSPQKDMDKKTDEEQPLTPGNQYPKEAVRKRQNSGRGSRGSDSSRASRKSFRLDYRLEEDVTKSKRGKDGKFVNPWPTWKSPTLPNILKWSLMEKNNSNVPCSKQELDKELPVLKPYFVQKPELAGKTGTGMRVTWLGHASVMVEMDELIFLTDPIFSQRASPTQLMGPKRFRGPPCTVEQLPKIDAVMISHTHYDHLDYNTVTSLNERFGSELRWFVPLGLLDWMQRCGCENVIELDWWEENCVPGHDAVTFVFTPSQHWCKRTATDDNKVLWGSWSVLGPWNRFFFSGDTGYCVAFEQIGKRFGPFDLAAIPIGAYEPRWFMKYQHVDPEEAVRIHIDVQAKKSVAIHWGTFALANE
;
A
#
# COMPACT_ATOMS: atom_id res chain seq x y z
N SER A 1 -60.33 32.77 -52.65
CA SER A 1 -60.38 32.18 -53.98
C SER A 1 -59.22 31.22 -54.16
N SER A 2 -59.49 29.92 -54.14
CA SER A 2 -58.63 28.84 -54.70
C SER A 2 -58.44 29.08 -56.24
N PRO A 3 -57.62 28.34 -57.02
CA PRO A 3 -57.21 26.91 -56.93
C PRO A 3 -55.68 26.66 -57.11
N GLN A 4 -55.03 25.56 -56.71
CA GLN A 4 -55.25 24.10 -56.87
C GLN A 4 -54.64 23.50 -58.16
N LYS A 5 -53.77 22.49 -57.98
CA LYS A 5 -53.65 21.22 -58.76
C LYS A 5 -52.62 20.34 -58.04
N ASP A 6 -52.96 19.29 -57.27
CA ASP A 6 -53.65 18.00 -57.52
C ASP A 6 -52.83 16.89 -58.19
N MET A 7 -53.08 15.69 -57.65
CA MET A 7 -52.82 14.30 -58.07
C MET A 7 -51.53 13.64 -57.53
N ASP A 8 -51.55 12.45 -56.91
CA ASP A 8 -52.62 11.47 -56.64
C ASP A 8 -52.14 10.50 -55.52
N LYS A 9 -52.96 10.26 -54.48
CA LYS A 9 -53.71 9.01 -54.14
C LYS A 9 -52.88 7.78 -53.74
N LYS A 10 -52.92 7.37 -52.46
CA LYS A 10 -53.93 6.49 -51.77
C LYS A 10 -53.64 5.00 -52.02
N THR A 11 -53.70 4.04 -51.09
CA THR A 11 -54.52 3.83 -49.86
C THR A 11 -54.00 2.51 -49.24
N ASP A 12 -53.79 2.43 -47.91
CA ASP A 12 -54.63 1.72 -46.90
C ASP A 12 -54.41 0.18 -46.89
N GLU A 13 -54.38 -0.60 -45.80
CA GLU A 13 -54.94 -0.44 -44.45
C GLU A 13 -54.42 -1.59 -43.54
N GLU A 14 -54.43 -1.32 -42.23
CA GLU A 14 -54.75 -2.20 -41.07
C GLU A 14 -53.86 -3.35 -40.52
N GLN A 15 -53.84 -3.37 -39.17
CA GLN A 15 -53.13 -4.21 -38.18
C GLN A 15 -53.92 -5.54 -37.87
N PRO A 16 -53.74 -6.33 -36.76
CA PRO A 16 -52.76 -6.35 -35.65
C PRO A 16 -52.33 -7.78 -35.11
N LEU A 17 -51.58 -7.80 -33.98
CA LEU A 17 -51.43 -8.84 -32.92
C LEU A 17 -50.27 -9.88 -32.92
N THR A 18 -49.28 -9.62 -32.02
CA THR A 18 -48.47 -10.45 -31.04
C THR A 18 -48.41 -12.00 -31.08
N PRO A 19 -47.53 -12.69 -30.30
CA PRO A 19 -46.11 -12.46 -29.91
C PRO A 19 -45.22 -13.74 -30.11
N GLY A 20 -43.88 -13.64 -30.09
CA GLY A 20 -43.03 -14.84 -30.14
C GLY A 20 -41.54 -14.66 -29.82
N ASN A 21 -41.11 -15.37 -28.75
CA ASN A 21 -39.77 -15.87 -28.38
C ASN A 21 -38.59 -14.89 -28.22
N GLN A 22 -38.10 -14.62 -27.00
CA GLN A 22 -37.28 -15.46 -26.08
C GLN A 22 -35.81 -15.69 -26.52
N TYR A 23 -34.91 -15.14 -25.68
CA TYR A 23 -33.43 -15.15 -25.66
C TYR A 23 -32.77 -16.55 -25.62
N PRO A 24 -31.41 -16.70 -25.77
CA PRO A 24 -30.45 -16.53 -24.65
C PRO A 24 -29.08 -15.93 -25.05
N LYS A 25 -28.47 -15.01 -24.27
CA LYS A 25 -27.54 -15.24 -23.14
C LYS A 25 -26.45 -16.30 -23.42
N GLU A 26 -25.25 -15.85 -23.78
CA GLU A 26 -24.05 -16.69 -23.80
C GLU A 26 -23.61 -17.05 -22.37
N ALA A 27 -23.60 -18.35 -22.10
CA ALA A 27 -23.15 -18.96 -20.86
C ALA A 27 -21.72 -19.48 -21.02
N VAL A 28 -20.90 -19.16 -20.02
CA VAL A 28 -19.56 -19.72 -19.78
C VAL A 28 -19.63 -21.26 -19.73
N ARG A 29 -18.97 -21.92 -20.68
CA ARG A 29 -18.83 -23.38 -20.74
C ARG A 29 -17.99 -23.89 -19.55
N LYS A 30 -18.64 -24.52 -18.58
CA LYS A 30 -18.04 -25.56 -17.73
C LYS A 30 -17.88 -26.84 -18.55
N ARG A 31 -16.66 -27.37 -18.69
CA ARG A 31 -16.42 -28.76 -19.10
C ARG A 31 -16.53 -29.66 -17.87
N GLN A 32 -17.57 -30.49 -17.82
CA GLN A 32 -17.58 -31.75 -17.07
C GLN A 32 -17.25 -32.87 -18.04
N ASN A 33 -16.37 -33.79 -17.65
CA ASN A 33 -16.31 -35.13 -18.23
C ASN A 33 -16.28 -36.13 -17.07
N SER A 34 -17.41 -36.81 -16.89
CA SER A 34 -17.55 -38.14 -16.26
C SER A 34 -16.78 -39.18 -17.08
N GLY A 35 -16.24 -40.30 -16.61
CA GLY A 35 -16.26 -40.99 -15.31
C GLY A 35 -15.83 -42.46 -15.52
N ARG A 36 -15.57 -43.16 -14.39
CA ARG A 36 -15.15 -44.58 -14.18
C ARG A 36 -13.64 -44.82 -14.17
N GLY A 37 -13.02 -45.38 -13.13
CA GLY A 37 -13.47 -45.81 -11.80
C GLY A 37 -12.39 -46.71 -11.16
N SER A 38 -12.16 -46.60 -9.84
CA SER A 38 -11.70 -47.70 -8.96
C SER A 38 -11.43 -47.22 -7.52
N ARG A 39 -12.26 -47.71 -6.59
CA ARG A 39 -11.98 -48.15 -5.20
C ARG A 39 -11.30 -47.19 -4.20
N GLY A 40 -12.16 -46.58 -3.37
CA GLY A 40 -12.18 -46.66 -1.89
C GLY A 40 -10.89 -46.45 -1.09
N SER A 41 -10.84 -45.34 -0.36
CA SER A 41 -10.45 -45.34 1.06
C SER A 41 -11.14 -44.17 1.77
N ASP A 42 -11.50 -44.42 3.03
CA ASP A 42 -12.52 -43.72 3.79
C ASP A 42 -12.17 -42.29 4.22
N SER A 43 -13.24 -41.55 4.42
CA SER A 43 -13.30 -40.15 4.79
C SER A 43 -12.72 -39.84 6.16
N SER A 44 -11.92 -38.78 6.22
CA SER A 44 -12.12 -37.74 7.24
C SER A 44 -11.94 -36.38 6.58
N ARG A 45 -13.02 -35.93 5.93
CA ARG A 45 -13.13 -34.58 5.39
C ARG A 45 -13.33 -33.63 6.58
N ALA A 46 -12.24 -33.35 7.29
CA ALA A 46 -12.20 -32.30 8.29
C ALA A 46 -12.51 -30.99 7.57
N SER A 47 -13.69 -30.46 7.88
CA SER A 47 -14.15 -29.13 7.47
C SER A 47 -13.03 -28.13 7.77
N ARG A 48 -12.45 -27.54 6.72
CA ARG A 48 -11.43 -26.49 6.79
C ARG A 48 -12.06 -25.25 7.42
N LYS A 49 -12.06 -25.19 8.75
CA LYS A 49 -12.24 -23.94 9.48
C LYS A 49 -10.96 -23.12 9.31
N SER A 50 -10.91 -22.35 8.22
CA SER A 50 -10.07 -21.16 8.15
C SER A 50 -10.37 -20.33 9.41
N PHE A 51 -9.33 -19.99 10.17
CA PHE A 51 -9.37 -19.03 11.26
C PHE A 51 -9.63 -17.63 10.68
N ARG A 52 -10.80 -17.44 10.06
CA ARG A 52 -11.31 -16.12 9.71
C ARG A 52 -11.76 -15.51 11.02
N LEU A 53 -10.89 -14.73 11.66
CA LEU A 53 -11.34 -13.80 12.68
C LEU A 53 -12.47 -12.97 12.07
N ASP A 54 -13.64 -13.01 12.73
CA ASP A 54 -14.87 -12.39 12.24
C ASP A 54 -14.84 -10.89 12.49
N TYR A 55 -13.96 -10.19 11.77
CA TYR A 55 -13.84 -8.73 11.80
C TYR A 55 -14.84 -8.04 10.85
N ARG A 56 -15.94 -8.71 10.47
CA ARG A 56 -16.81 -8.35 9.33
C ARG A 56 -17.97 -7.43 9.69
N LEU A 57 -17.73 -6.41 10.50
CA LEU A 57 -18.63 -5.26 10.52
C LEU A 57 -18.30 -4.37 9.31
N GLU A 58 -18.76 -4.78 8.12
CA GLU A 58 -18.54 -4.04 6.87
C GLU A 58 -19.19 -2.64 6.87
N GLU A 59 -20.17 -2.41 7.76
CA GLU A 59 -20.95 -1.18 7.81
C GLU A 59 -20.24 0.01 8.50
N ASP A 60 -19.15 -0.25 9.25
CA ASP A 60 -18.50 0.77 10.09
C ASP A 60 -17.18 1.33 9.52
N VAL A 61 -16.78 0.93 8.30
CA VAL A 61 -15.48 1.29 7.74
C VAL A 61 -15.56 2.22 6.53
N THR A 62 -14.61 3.16 6.46
CA THR A 62 -14.51 4.10 5.33
C THR A 62 -13.94 3.40 4.09
N LYS A 63 -14.75 3.29 3.05
CA LYS A 63 -14.34 2.71 1.76
C LYS A 63 -13.59 3.73 0.89
N SER A 64 -12.72 3.24 0.01
CA SER A 64 -12.08 4.07 -1.00
C SER A 64 -13.13 4.68 -1.94
N LYS A 65 -12.82 5.84 -2.53
CA LYS A 65 -13.73 6.55 -3.44
C LYS A 65 -12.95 7.05 -4.64
N ARG A 66 -13.59 7.03 -5.80
CA ARG A 66 -13.10 7.66 -7.03
C ARG A 66 -13.98 8.83 -7.42
N GLY A 67 -13.35 9.89 -7.94
CA GLY A 67 -14.03 11.02 -8.57
C GLY A 67 -14.59 10.66 -9.94
N LYS A 68 -15.31 11.61 -10.56
CA LYS A 68 -15.86 11.46 -11.92
C LYS A 68 -14.78 11.27 -13.00
N ASP A 69 -13.56 11.70 -12.71
CA ASP A 69 -12.36 11.57 -13.53
C ASP A 69 -11.63 10.22 -13.34
N GLY A 70 -12.18 9.32 -12.51
CA GLY A 70 -11.61 8.00 -12.23
C GLY A 70 -10.44 8.00 -11.23
N LYS A 71 -10.03 9.18 -10.74
CA LYS A 71 -8.96 9.32 -9.74
C LYS A 71 -9.47 9.06 -8.33
N PHE A 72 -8.63 8.54 -7.46
CA PHE A 72 -8.97 8.38 -6.06
C PHE A 72 -9.06 9.73 -5.34
N VAL A 73 -10.00 9.82 -4.40
CA VAL A 73 -10.24 11.01 -3.60
C VAL A 73 -10.20 10.67 -2.12
N ASN A 74 -9.62 11.57 -1.32
CA ASN A 74 -9.69 11.44 0.13
C ASN A 74 -11.15 11.65 0.58
N PRO A 75 -11.73 10.70 1.35
CA PRO A 75 -13.12 10.80 1.79
C PRO A 75 -13.31 11.68 3.03
N TRP A 76 -12.23 12.09 3.70
CA TRP A 76 -12.30 12.80 4.97
C TRP A 76 -12.34 14.33 4.81
N PRO A 77 -13.15 15.04 5.62
CA PRO A 77 -13.25 16.50 5.58
C PRO A 77 -11.96 17.19 6.05
N THR A 78 -11.08 16.47 6.75
CA THR A 78 -9.75 16.92 7.15
C THR A 78 -8.82 17.15 5.95
N TRP A 79 -9.06 16.49 4.81
CA TRP A 79 -8.21 16.59 3.64
C TRP A 79 -8.34 17.93 2.91
N LYS A 80 -7.19 18.50 2.53
CA LYS A 80 -7.09 19.56 1.52
C LYS A 80 -5.97 19.22 0.54
N SER A 81 -6.31 19.12 -0.75
CA SER A 81 -5.31 18.84 -1.77
C SER A 81 -4.27 19.96 -1.87
N PRO A 82 -2.98 19.64 -2.02
CA PRO A 82 -1.97 20.64 -2.31
C PRO A 82 -2.25 21.31 -3.66
N THR A 83 -2.21 22.63 -3.70
CA THR A 83 -2.43 23.44 -4.91
C THR A 83 -1.10 23.98 -5.43
N LEU A 84 -0.99 24.21 -6.75
CA LEU A 84 0.23 24.77 -7.35
C LEU A 84 0.68 26.09 -6.67
N PRO A 85 -0.20 27.05 -6.34
CA PRO A 85 0.20 28.25 -5.62
C PRO A 85 0.76 27.94 -4.22
N ASN A 86 0.18 26.98 -3.49
CA ASN A 86 0.66 26.59 -2.17
C ASN A 86 2.01 25.87 -2.24
N ILE A 87 2.22 25.02 -3.25
CA ILE A 87 3.51 24.36 -3.50
C ILE A 87 4.60 25.41 -3.78
N LEU A 88 4.29 26.38 -4.66
CA LEU A 88 5.23 27.45 -5.00
C LEU A 88 5.55 28.33 -3.78
N LYS A 89 4.52 28.68 -2.99
CA LYS A 89 4.67 29.41 -1.73
C LYS A 89 5.60 28.67 -0.77
N TRP A 90 5.37 27.38 -0.55
CA TRP A 90 6.23 26.56 0.31
C TRP A 90 7.67 26.55 -0.20
N SER A 91 7.88 26.26 -1.49
CA SER A 91 9.22 26.17 -2.07
C SER A 91 10.01 27.49 -2.06
N LEU A 92 9.35 28.65 -2.09
CA LEU A 92 10.01 29.96 -2.19
C LEU A 92 10.08 30.74 -0.89
N MET A 93 9.08 30.59 -0.01
CA MET A 93 8.91 31.48 1.14
C MET A 93 9.27 30.82 2.48
N GLU A 94 9.33 29.50 2.54
CA GLU A 94 9.54 28.79 3.79
C GLU A 94 11.02 28.57 4.05
N LYS A 95 11.45 28.94 5.26
CA LYS A 95 12.82 28.69 5.70
C LYS A 95 13.00 27.20 5.92
N ASN A 96 14.11 26.67 5.43
CA ASN A 96 14.52 25.31 5.74
C ASN A 96 15.15 25.31 7.15
N ASN A 97 14.48 24.68 8.13
CA ASN A 97 14.96 24.52 9.50
C ASN A 97 15.53 23.11 9.75
N SER A 98 15.73 22.30 8.70
CA SER A 98 16.17 20.91 8.83
C SER A 98 17.47 20.68 9.56
N ASN A 99 18.32 21.72 9.63
CA ASN A 99 19.59 21.72 10.36
C ASN A 99 20.41 20.43 10.14
N VAL A 100 20.27 19.78 8.98
CA VAL A 100 20.92 18.50 8.69
C VAL A 100 22.43 18.76 8.72
N PRO A 101 23.18 18.10 9.61
CA PRO A 101 24.60 18.37 9.73
C PRO A 101 25.33 18.16 8.40
N CYS A 102 26.07 19.17 7.96
CA CYS A 102 26.88 19.07 6.75
C CYS A 102 28.10 18.16 6.96
N SER A 103 28.54 17.99 8.21
CA SER A 103 29.74 17.21 8.52
C SER A 103 29.41 15.73 8.71
N LYS A 104 30.19 14.86 8.07
CA LYS A 104 30.04 13.41 8.23
C LYS A 104 30.24 12.98 9.69
N GLN A 105 31.18 13.60 10.40
CA GLN A 105 31.49 13.26 11.80
C GLN A 105 30.29 13.52 12.72
N GLU A 106 29.60 14.65 12.53
CA GLU A 106 28.41 14.99 13.31
C GLU A 106 27.23 14.07 12.94
N LEU A 107 27.02 13.79 11.65
CA LEU A 107 26.00 12.83 11.24
C LEU A 107 26.27 11.42 11.79
N ASP A 108 27.53 10.96 11.81
CA ASP A 108 27.88 9.64 12.33
C ASP A 108 27.77 9.58 13.87
N LYS A 109 27.85 10.73 14.55
CA LYS A 109 27.64 10.86 15.99
C LYS A 109 26.16 10.87 16.37
N GLU A 110 25.35 11.68 15.68
CA GLU A 110 23.93 11.88 16.01
C GLU A 110 23.04 10.79 15.39
N LEU A 111 23.37 10.32 14.17
CA LEU A 111 22.62 9.30 13.43
C LEU A 111 23.57 8.22 12.85
N PRO A 112 24.16 7.38 13.72
CA PRO A 112 25.05 6.31 13.30
C PRO A 112 24.32 5.27 12.44
N VAL A 113 24.92 4.89 11.31
CA VAL A 113 24.40 3.79 10.47
C VAL A 113 24.97 2.47 10.99
N LEU A 114 24.12 1.69 11.66
CA LEU A 114 24.52 0.40 12.23
C LEU A 114 24.40 -0.72 11.20
N LYS A 115 25.38 -1.62 11.19
CA LYS A 115 25.32 -2.83 10.36
C LYS A 115 24.25 -3.78 10.93
N PRO A 116 23.23 -4.20 10.16
CA PRO A 116 22.16 -5.05 10.66
C PRO A 116 22.69 -6.42 11.11
N TYR A 117 22.02 -7.01 12.09
CA TYR A 117 22.46 -8.26 12.71
C TYR A 117 22.58 -9.40 11.68
N PHE A 118 21.68 -9.47 10.69
CA PHE A 118 21.64 -10.52 9.68
C PHE A 118 22.81 -10.45 8.70
N VAL A 119 23.50 -9.32 8.59
CA VAL A 119 24.73 -9.24 7.77
C VAL A 119 25.90 -9.93 8.48
N GLN A 120 25.85 -10.06 9.80
CA GLN A 120 26.87 -10.76 10.60
C GLN A 120 26.44 -12.20 10.93
N LYS A 121 25.14 -12.41 11.14
CA LYS A 121 24.53 -13.68 11.58
C LYS A 121 23.28 -13.98 10.75
N PRO A 122 23.42 -14.26 9.44
CA PRO A 122 22.28 -14.48 8.54
C PRO A 122 21.41 -15.67 8.97
N GLU A 123 22.00 -16.67 9.64
CA GLU A 123 21.32 -17.87 10.13
C GLU A 123 20.30 -17.60 11.25
N LEU A 124 20.29 -16.40 11.83
CA LEU A 124 19.33 -16.00 12.86
C LEU A 124 18.06 -15.36 12.29
N ALA A 125 18.05 -14.98 11.01
CA ALA A 125 16.89 -14.38 10.37
C ALA A 125 15.70 -15.37 10.36
N GLY A 126 14.50 -14.87 10.62
CA GLY A 126 13.24 -15.63 10.71
C GLY A 126 13.08 -16.44 11.99
N LYS A 127 14.12 -16.57 12.83
CA LYS A 127 14.08 -17.36 14.07
C LYS A 127 13.59 -16.54 15.26
N THR A 128 12.35 -16.06 15.21
CA THR A 128 11.73 -15.26 16.29
C THR A 128 10.87 -16.08 17.26
N GLY A 129 10.62 -17.36 16.95
CA GLY A 129 9.67 -18.18 17.71
C GLY A 129 8.27 -17.59 17.57
N THR A 130 7.58 -17.37 18.70
CA THR A 130 6.28 -16.67 18.72
C THR A 130 6.40 -15.15 18.77
N GLY A 131 7.62 -14.61 18.83
CA GLY A 131 7.85 -13.17 18.93
C GLY A 131 7.97 -12.47 17.57
N MET A 132 8.14 -11.16 17.64
CA MET A 132 8.38 -10.28 16.49
C MET A 132 9.72 -9.55 16.64
N ARG A 133 10.45 -9.43 15.53
CA ARG A 133 11.69 -8.63 15.44
C ARG A 133 11.55 -7.63 14.30
N VAL A 134 12.03 -6.41 14.54
CA VAL A 134 11.97 -5.31 13.59
C VAL A 134 13.34 -4.68 13.42
N THR A 135 13.73 -4.44 12.18
CA THR A 135 14.97 -3.73 11.80
C THR A 135 14.62 -2.53 10.93
N TRP A 136 14.94 -1.33 11.40
CA TRP A 136 14.78 -0.11 10.61
C TRP A 136 15.95 0.03 9.61
N LEU A 137 15.62 0.10 8.32
CA LEU A 137 16.58 0.21 7.21
C LEU A 137 16.71 1.66 6.69
N GLY A 138 16.14 2.61 7.42
CA GLY A 138 16.07 4.02 7.08
C GLY A 138 14.76 4.39 6.38
N HIS A 139 14.37 5.65 6.52
CA HIS A 139 13.12 6.20 5.98
C HIS A 139 11.88 5.40 6.43
N ALA A 140 10.98 5.05 5.51
CA ALA A 140 9.86 4.14 5.73
C ALA A 140 10.23 2.66 5.55
N SER A 141 11.48 2.33 5.23
CA SER A 141 11.92 0.97 5.02
C SER A 141 12.16 0.23 6.33
N VAL A 142 11.29 -0.73 6.62
CA VAL A 142 11.39 -1.59 7.81
C VAL A 142 11.34 -3.06 7.39
N MET A 143 12.27 -3.86 7.90
CA MET A 143 12.21 -5.31 7.82
C MET A 143 11.58 -5.86 9.09
N VAL A 144 10.56 -6.70 8.92
CA VAL A 144 9.80 -7.30 10.02
C VAL A 144 9.87 -8.81 9.91
N GLU A 145 10.05 -9.45 11.05
CA GLU A 145 10.09 -10.90 11.19
C GLU A 145 9.06 -11.30 12.23
N MET A 146 8.03 -12.02 11.81
CA MET A 146 6.96 -12.51 12.68
C MET A 146 6.27 -13.70 12.04
N ASP A 147 5.77 -14.62 12.86
CA ASP A 147 4.85 -15.68 12.40
C ASP A 147 5.36 -16.43 11.15
N GLU A 148 6.65 -16.79 11.16
CA GLU A 148 7.37 -17.52 10.11
C GLU A 148 7.61 -16.76 8.79
N LEU A 149 7.32 -15.46 8.75
CA LEU A 149 7.54 -14.61 7.58
C LEU A 149 8.59 -13.52 7.87
N ILE A 150 9.36 -13.18 6.84
CA ILE A 150 10.16 -11.96 6.76
C ILE A 150 9.61 -11.08 5.65
N PHE A 151 9.23 -9.85 5.98
CA PHE A 151 8.70 -8.91 4.99
C PHE A 151 9.28 -7.51 5.12
N LEU A 152 9.22 -6.76 4.01
CA LEU A 152 9.66 -5.37 3.91
C LEU A 152 8.48 -4.43 3.71
N THR A 153 8.64 -3.21 4.21
CA THR A 153 7.75 -2.06 3.94
C THR A 153 8.51 -1.06 3.09
N ASP A 154 7.88 -0.50 2.06
CA ASP A 154 8.37 0.63 1.25
C ASP A 154 9.90 0.68 1.06
N PRO A 155 10.49 -0.37 0.44
CA PRO A 155 11.94 -0.50 0.41
C PRO A 155 12.57 0.51 -0.56
N ILE A 156 13.52 1.32 -0.05
CA ILE A 156 14.36 2.22 -0.84
C ILE A 156 15.83 2.08 -0.45
N PHE A 157 16.60 1.43 -1.33
CA PHE A 157 18.05 1.26 -1.20
C PHE A 157 18.84 2.21 -2.10
N SER A 158 18.18 2.89 -3.04
CA SER A 158 18.78 3.94 -3.87
C SER A 158 19.29 5.13 -3.05
N GLN A 159 20.20 5.89 -3.65
CA GLN A 159 20.74 7.12 -3.07
C GLN A 159 19.79 8.30 -3.19
N ARG A 160 18.98 8.35 -4.26
CA ARG A 160 17.99 9.41 -4.47
C ARG A 160 16.58 8.84 -4.61
N ALA A 161 15.63 9.51 -3.96
CA ALA A 161 14.20 9.31 -4.13
C ALA A 161 13.71 10.18 -5.30
N SER A 162 13.87 9.69 -6.53
CA SER A 162 13.61 10.48 -7.73
C SER A 162 13.42 9.59 -8.97
N PRO A 163 12.74 10.07 -10.03
CA PRO A 163 12.71 9.38 -11.32
C PRO A 163 14.10 9.16 -11.93
N THR A 164 15.12 9.90 -11.49
CA THR A 164 16.50 9.77 -11.94
C THR A 164 17.46 9.79 -10.76
N GLN A 165 18.60 9.10 -10.85
CA GLN A 165 19.64 9.16 -9.81
C GLN A 165 20.55 10.41 -9.92
N LEU A 166 20.31 11.28 -10.91
CA LEU A 166 21.08 12.50 -11.14
C LEU A 166 20.58 13.70 -10.32
N MET A 167 19.26 13.82 -10.15
CA MET A 167 18.60 14.94 -9.46
C MET A 167 17.51 14.47 -8.51
N GLY A 168 17.01 15.37 -7.64
CA GLY A 168 16.00 15.09 -6.63
C GLY A 168 16.59 14.76 -5.25
N PRO A 169 15.74 14.52 -4.23
CA PRO A 169 16.17 14.32 -2.84
C PRO A 169 17.20 13.20 -2.72
N LYS A 170 18.39 13.52 -2.20
CA LYS A 170 19.43 12.54 -1.87
C LYS A 170 19.37 12.22 -0.38
N ARG A 171 19.45 10.94 -0.02
CA ARG A 171 19.55 10.56 1.39
C ARG A 171 20.86 11.08 2.00
N PHE A 172 20.79 11.60 3.21
CA PHE A 172 21.97 12.01 3.97
C PHE A 172 22.51 10.89 4.86
N ARG A 173 21.71 9.85 5.13
CA ARG A 173 22.13 8.56 5.72
C ARG A 173 21.92 7.43 4.73
N GLY A 174 22.98 6.68 4.42
CA GLY A 174 22.93 5.55 3.50
C GLY A 174 22.12 4.36 4.06
N PRO A 175 21.66 3.43 3.20
CA PRO A 175 21.02 2.22 3.70
C PRO A 175 22.04 1.39 4.50
N PRO A 176 21.62 0.72 5.59
CA PRO A 176 22.53 0.00 6.47
C PRO A 176 23.02 -1.35 5.89
N CYS A 177 22.41 -1.81 4.79
CA CYS A 177 22.82 -2.98 4.04
C CYS A 177 22.47 -2.81 2.54
N THR A 178 22.95 -3.72 1.69
CA THR A 178 22.54 -3.81 0.29
C THR A 178 21.38 -4.81 0.10
N VAL A 179 20.76 -4.81 -1.08
CA VAL A 179 19.71 -5.78 -1.42
C VAL A 179 20.26 -7.21 -1.34
N GLU A 180 21.51 -7.46 -1.73
CA GLU A 180 22.16 -8.79 -1.71
C GLU A 180 22.41 -9.31 -0.28
N GLN A 181 22.51 -8.41 0.68
CA GLN A 181 22.77 -8.74 2.09
C GLN A 181 21.50 -9.06 2.88
N LEU A 182 20.32 -8.81 2.32
CA LEU A 182 19.06 -9.16 2.97
C LEU A 182 18.94 -10.69 3.16
N PRO A 183 18.27 -11.19 4.20
CA PRO A 183 17.86 -12.59 4.27
C PRO A 183 16.81 -12.89 3.17
N LYS A 184 16.30 -14.13 3.13
CA LYS A 184 15.12 -14.43 2.30
C LYS A 184 13.97 -13.51 2.72
N ILE A 185 13.34 -12.84 1.75
CA ILE A 185 12.18 -11.98 1.96
C ILE A 185 10.98 -12.67 1.31
N ASP A 186 9.93 -12.91 2.07
CA ASP A 186 8.72 -13.59 1.61
C ASP A 186 7.71 -12.60 1.02
N ALA A 187 7.69 -11.36 1.53
CA ALA A 187 6.80 -10.33 1.03
C ALA A 187 7.37 -8.90 1.08
N VAL A 188 6.90 -8.05 0.18
CA VAL A 188 7.08 -6.60 0.22
C VAL A 188 5.69 -5.95 0.19
N MET A 189 5.48 -4.97 1.07
CA MET A 189 4.29 -4.13 1.11
C MET A 189 4.63 -2.72 0.64
N ILE A 190 3.83 -2.21 -0.30
CA ILE A 190 3.93 -0.83 -0.80
C ILE A 190 2.73 -0.03 -0.28
N SER A 191 2.96 1.08 0.42
CA SER A 191 1.89 1.94 0.93
C SER A 191 1.31 2.83 -0.17
N HIS A 192 2.16 3.42 -1.00
CA HIS A 192 1.80 4.38 -2.04
C HIS A 192 2.94 4.57 -3.05
N THR A 193 2.77 5.47 -4.01
CA THR A 193 3.61 5.54 -5.21
C THR A 193 4.72 6.58 -5.19
N HIS A 194 4.91 7.36 -4.13
CA HIS A 194 5.98 8.37 -4.13
C HIS A 194 7.37 7.75 -4.23
N TYR A 195 8.34 8.50 -4.76
CA TYR A 195 9.66 7.97 -5.11
C TYR A 195 10.50 7.53 -3.92
N ASP A 196 10.21 8.04 -2.73
CA ASP A 196 10.84 7.67 -1.47
C ASP A 196 10.21 6.42 -0.82
N HIS A 197 9.09 5.91 -1.37
CA HIS A 197 8.41 4.69 -0.91
C HIS A 197 8.37 3.57 -1.97
N LEU A 198 8.39 3.95 -3.25
CA LEU A 198 8.42 3.07 -4.41
C LEU A 198 9.62 3.41 -5.31
N ASP A 199 10.77 2.84 -4.97
CA ASP A 199 12.02 3.01 -5.70
C ASP A 199 12.18 1.95 -6.79
N TYR A 200 12.25 2.38 -8.05
CA TYR A 200 12.35 1.49 -9.21
C TYR A 200 13.56 0.56 -9.13
N ASN A 201 14.75 1.09 -8.79
CA ASN A 201 15.96 0.27 -8.76
C ASN A 201 15.87 -0.80 -7.68
N THR A 202 15.33 -0.45 -6.51
CA THR A 202 15.09 -1.41 -5.43
C THR A 202 14.10 -2.50 -5.85
N VAL A 203 12.99 -2.14 -6.51
CA VAL A 203 12.02 -3.11 -7.02
C VAL A 203 12.68 -4.08 -8.00
N THR A 204 13.43 -3.56 -8.97
CA THR A 204 14.14 -4.40 -9.95
C THR A 204 15.16 -5.31 -9.27
N SER A 205 16.01 -4.79 -8.38
CA SER A 205 17.03 -5.61 -7.69
C SER A 205 16.42 -6.68 -6.78
N LEU A 206 15.31 -6.39 -6.08
CA LEU A 206 14.60 -7.38 -5.27
C LEU A 206 13.98 -8.48 -6.16
N ASN A 207 13.37 -8.08 -7.28
CA ASN A 207 12.76 -9.02 -8.21
C ASN A 207 13.81 -9.88 -8.93
N GLU A 208 14.95 -9.32 -9.33
CA GLU A 208 16.09 -10.06 -9.89
C GLU A 208 16.64 -11.09 -8.89
N ARG A 209 16.65 -10.75 -7.60
CA ARG A 209 17.19 -11.64 -6.55
C ARG A 209 16.24 -12.76 -6.14
N PHE A 210 14.96 -12.46 -5.93
CA PHE A 210 14.00 -13.38 -5.33
C PHE A 210 12.95 -13.92 -6.31
N GLY A 211 12.75 -13.27 -7.46
CA GLY A 211 11.82 -13.69 -8.50
C GLY A 211 10.41 -13.92 -7.97
N SER A 212 9.79 -15.02 -8.41
CA SER A 212 8.40 -15.38 -8.08
C SER A 212 8.21 -15.86 -6.64
N GLU A 213 9.28 -16.16 -5.89
CA GLU A 213 9.20 -16.50 -4.47
C GLU A 213 8.81 -15.29 -3.61
N LEU A 214 9.14 -14.08 -4.06
CA LEU A 214 8.78 -12.84 -3.38
C LEU A 214 7.37 -12.40 -3.79
N ARG A 215 6.47 -12.26 -2.80
CA ARG A 215 5.14 -11.68 -3.03
C ARG A 215 5.13 -10.17 -2.83
N TRP A 216 4.58 -9.44 -3.78
CA TRP A 216 4.37 -7.99 -3.68
C TRP A 216 2.91 -7.70 -3.34
N PHE A 217 2.67 -6.99 -2.25
CA PHE A 217 1.37 -6.45 -1.89
C PHE A 217 1.34 -4.96 -2.18
N VAL A 218 0.43 -4.53 -3.05
CA VAL A 218 0.42 -3.16 -3.59
C VAL A 218 -0.98 -2.53 -3.60
N PRO A 219 -1.07 -1.19 -3.61
CA PRO A 219 -2.35 -0.49 -3.68
C PRO A 219 -3.05 -0.68 -5.04
N LEU A 220 -4.38 -0.61 -5.02
CA LEU A 220 -5.22 -0.63 -6.22
C LEU A 220 -4.78 0.42 -7.27
N GLY A 221 -4.48 -0.03 -8.48
CA GLY A 221 -3.96 0.73 -9.61
C GLY A 221 -2.45 0.53 -9.90
N LEU A 222 -1.70 -0.18 -9.06
CA LEU A 222 -0.25 -0.35 -9.21
C LEU A 222 0.19 -1.65 -9.93
N LEU A 223 -0.73 -2.61 -10.15
CA LEU A 223 -0.40 -3.93 -10.70
C LEU A 223 0.39 -3.85 -12.02
N ASP A 224 -0.12 -3.09 -12.99
CA ASP A 224 0.50 -2.91 -14.32
C ASP A 224 1.92 -2.33 -14.22
N TRP A 225 2.16 -1.41 -13.29
CA TRP A 225 3.50 -0.86 -13.08
C TRP A 225 4.48 -1.91 -12.55
N MET A 226 4.05 -2.72 -11.57
CA MET A 226 4.87 -3.81 -11.02
C MET A 226 5.18 -4.88 -12.08
N GLN A 227 4.19 -5.25 -12.90
CA GLN A 227 4.35 -6.20 -14.00
C GLN A 227 5.34 -5.69 -15.05
N ARG A 228 5.31 -4.39 -15.39
CA ARG A 228 6.32 -3.78 -16.27
C ARG A 228 7.72 -3.78 -15.69
N CYS A 229 7.87 -3.84 -14.36
CA CYS A 229 9.16 -4.04 -13.69
C CYS A 229 9.59 -5.52 -13.66
N GLY A 230 8.80 -6.43 -14.24
CA GLY A 230 9.06 -7.87 -14.27
C GLY A 230 8.57 -8.64 -13.05
N CYS A 231 7.80 -8.01 -12.15
CA CYS A 231 7.26 -8.68 -10.96
C CYS A 231 6.06 -9.57 -11.34
N GLU A 232 6.16 -10.87 -11.11
CA GLU A 232 5.13 -11.85 -11.49
C GLU A 232 4.13 -12.16 -10.36
N ASN A 233 4.60 -12.20 -9.11
CA ASN A 233 3.81 -12.55 -7.93
C ASN A 233 3.33 -11.27 -7.21
N VAL A 234 2.34 -10.59 -7.80
CA VAL A 234 1.82 -9.30 -7.32
C VAL A 234 0.34 -9.44 -6.95
N ILE A 235 -0.02 -8.94 -5.78
CA ILE A 235 -1.39 -8.83 -5.30
C ILE A 235 -1.72 -7.36 -5.13
N GLU A 236 -2.72 -6.91 -5.87
CA GLU A 236 -3.26 -5.56 -5.83
C GLU A 236 -4.53 -5.55 -4.97
N LEU A 237 -4.62 -4.61 -4.02
CA LEU A 237 -5.72 -4.55 -3.04
C LEU A 237 -6.33 -3.15 -2.94
N ASP A 238 -7.65 -3.10 -2.83
CA ASP A 238 -8.37 -1.95 -2.29
C ASP A 238 -8.34 -1.95 -0.75
N TRP A 239 -8.73 -0.85 -0.12
CA TRP A 239 -8.85 -0.80 1.34
C TRP A 239 -9.81 -1.87 1.84
N TRP A 240 -9.42 -2.47 2.96
CA TRP A 240 -10.08 -3.57 3.66
C TRP A 240 -10.08 -4.90 2.92
N GLU A 241 -9.50 -4.97 1.72
CA GLU A 241 -9.20 -6.24 1.08
C GLU A 241 -7.98 -6.89 1.73
N GLU A 242 -8.00 -8.22 1.74
CA GLU A 242 -7.03 -9.03 2.44
C GLU A 242 -6.50 -10.13 1.53
N ASN A 243 -5.25 -10.53 1.76
CA ASN A 243 -4.65 -11.69 1.12
C ASN A 243 -3.53 -12.25 2.03
N CYS A 244 -2.87 -13.32 1.63
CA CYS A 244 -1.81 -13.97 2.40
C CYS A 244 -0.64 -14.33 1.48
N VAL A 245 0.48 -14.77 2.04
CA VAL A 245 1.57 -15.38 1.27
C VAL A 245 1.24 -16.87 1.07
N PRO A 246 1.33 -17.45 -0.15
CA PRO A 246 0.98 -18.85 -0.37
C PRO A 246 1.87 -19.76 0.48
N GLY A 247 1.25 -20.71 1.18
CA GLY A 247 1.95 -21.58 2.14
C GLY A 247 2.01 -21.02 3.56
N HIS A 248 1.63 -19.76 3.76
CA HIS A 248 1.54 -19.08 5.06
C HIS A 248 0.14 -18.46 5.26
N ASP A 249 -0.91 -19.23 4.96
CA ASP A 249 -2.33 -18.80 4.98
C ASP A 249 -2.81 -18.29 6.36
N ALA A 250 -2.04 -18.55 7.43
CA ALA A 250 -2.33 -18.09 8.78
C ALA A 250 -1.97 -16.61 9.00
N VAL A 251 -1.14 -16.02 8.14
CA VAL A 251 -0.76 -14.60 8.21
C VAL A 251 -1.50 -13.82 7.13
N THR A 252 -2.36 -12.91 7.57
CA THR A 252 -3.21 -12.11 6.69
C THR A 252 -2.65 -10.70 6.56
N PHE A 253 -2.49 -10.24 5.32
CA PHE A 253 -2.12 -8.89 4.94
C PHE A 253 -3.36 -8.16 4.50
N VAL A 254 -3.74 -7.11 5.22
CA VAL A 254 -4.91 -6.26 4.92
C VAL A 254 -4.40 -4.89 4.50
N PHE A 255 -4.80 -4.42 3.33
CA PHE A 255 -4.54 -3.04 2.94
C PHE A 255 -5.57 -2.13 3.63
N THR A 256 -5.13 -1.19 4.46
CA THR A 256 -6.02 -0.34 5.27
C THR A 256 -5.94 1.13 4.85
N PRO A 257 -6.92 1.99 5.18
CA PRO A 257 -6.88 3.38 4.73
C PRO A 257 -5.76 4.20 5.34
N SER A 258 -5.40 5.28 4.65
CA SER A 258 -4.53 6.36 5.09
C SER A 258 -5.01 7.67 4.43
N GLN A 259 -4.76 8.84 5.04
CA GLN A 259 -4.98 10.14 4.40
C GLN A 259 -3.70 10.64 3.73
N HIS A 260 -3.54 10.31 2.45
CA HIS A 260 -2.39 10.74 1.64
C HIS A 260 -2.78 10.89 0.17
N TRP A 261 -1.82 10.81 -0.75
CA TRP A 261 -2.03 10.94 -2.19
C TRP A 261 -0.95 10.17 -2.95
N CYS A 262 -1.10 10.07 -4.28
CA CYS A 262 -0.16 9.38 -5.15
C CYS A 262 0.17 10.23 -6.37
N LYS A 263 1.45 10.29 -6.75
CA LYS A 263 1.90 10.88 -8.02
C LYS A 263 3.33 10.46 -8.35
N ARG A 264 3.60 10.15 -9.61
CA ARG A 264 4.98 9.91 -10.11
C ARG A 264 5.31 10.76 -11.31
N THR A 265 4.32 11.04 -12.15
CA THR A 265 4.47 11.82 -13.39
C THR A 265 3.58 13.07 -13.36
N ALA A 266 3.65 13.89 -14.41
CA ALA A 266 2.87 15.12 -14.47
C ALA A 266 1.34 14.87 -14.51
N THR A 267 0.89 13.67 -14.93
CA THR A 267 -0.51 13.39 -15.31
C THR A 267 -1.11 12.16 -14.63
N ASP A 268 -0.48 11.62 -13.59
CA ASP A 268 -0.92 10.41 -12.88
C ASP A 268 -1.36 10.65 -11.44
N ASP A 269 -1.63 11.90 -11.07
CA ASP A 269 -2.12 12.22 -9.74
C ASP A 269 -3.35 11.36 -9.39
N ASN A 270 -3.24 10.65 -8.27
CA ASN A 270 -4.25 9.77 -7.68
C ASN A 270 -4.84 8.72 -8.63
N LYS A 271 -4.12 8.30 -9.68
CA LYS A 271 -4.52 7.13 -10.48
C LYS A 271 -4.39 5.81 -9.71
N VAL A 272 -3.45 5.77 -8.76
CA VAL A 272 -3.19 4.66 -7.85
C VAL A 272 -3.63 5.05 -6.44
N LEU A 273 -4.15 4.08 -5.69
CA LEU A 273 -4.54 4.25 -4.29
C LEU A 273 -3.31 4.42 -3.39
N TRP A 274 -3.52 4.91 -2.18
CA TRP A 274 -2.53 4.98 -1.09
C TRP A 274 -3.15 4.34 0.15
N GLY A 275 -2.35 3.91 1.11
CA GLY A 275 -2.89 3.27 2.30
C GLY A 275 -1.84 2.92 3.34
N SER A 276 -2.32 2.22 4.35
CA SER A 276 -1.56 1.58 5.40
C SER A 276 -1.68 0.06 5.26
N TRP A 277 -0.92 -0.70 6.05
CA TRP A 277 -0.95 -2.16 6.07
C TRP A 277 -1.18 -2.67 7.49
N SER A 278 -2.12 -3.60 7.63
CA SER A 278 -2.32 -4.38 8.85
C SER A 278 -1.93 -5.83 8.57
N VAL A 279 -0.94 -6.36 9.29
CA VAL A 279 -0.48 -7.75 9.16
C VAL A 279 -0.89 -8.51 10.41
N LEU A 280 -1.70 -9.55 10.22
CA LEU A 280 -2.39 -10.29 11.27
C LEU A 280 -1.88 -11.73 11.27
N GLY A 281 -0.99 -12.06 12.21
CA GLY A 281 -0.51 -13.42 12.44
C GLY A 281 -1.24 -14.11 13.60
N PRO A 282 -0.99 -15.42 13.78
CA PRO A 282 -1.48 -16.18 14.94
C PRO A 282 -0.98 -15.64 16.28
N TRP A 283 0.26 -15.16 16.34
CA TRP A 283 0.92 -14.72 17.57
C TRP A 283 1.11 -13.20 17.65
N ASN A 284 1.40 -12.55 16.52
CA ASN A 284 1.69 -11.12 16.49
C ASN A 284 0.81 -10.37 15.49
N ARG A 285 0.65 -9.07 15.73
CA ARG A 285 0.04 -8.13 14.80
C ARG A 285 0.94 -6.92 14.58
N PHE A 286 1.18 -6.58 13.33
CA PHE A 286 1.99 -5.44 12.92
C PHE A 286 1.16 -4.44 12.11
N PHE A 287 1.32 -3.16 12.40
CA PHE A 287 0.72 -2.06 11.63
C PHE A 287 1.81 -1.20 11.00
N PHE A 288 1.61 -0.82 9.74
CA PHE A 288 2.46 0.13 9.03
C PHE A 288 1.59 1.21 8.41
N SER A 289 1.75 2.45 8.84
CA SER A 289 0.83 3.53 8.41
C SER A 289 1.05 4.02 6.98
N GLY A 290 2.22 3.74 6.39
CA GLY A 290 2.72 4.51 5.25
C GLY A 290 2.85 5.99 5.60
N ASP A 291 2.83 6.84 4.58
CA ASP A 291 2.68 8.28 4.76
C ASP A 291 1.21 8.65 4.95
N THR A 292 0.98 9.60 5.86
CA THR A 292 -0.38 9.94 6.24
C THR A 292 -0.46 11.27 6.97
N GLY A 293 -1.53 12.03 6.71
CA GLY A 293 -2.06 13.00 7.65
C GLY A 293 -3.02 12.32 8.62
N TYR A 294 -3.33 12.97 9.74
CA TYR A 294 -4.23 12.38 10.73
C TYR A 294 -5.68 12.30 10.21
N CYS A 295 -6.34 11.15 10.41
CA CYS A 295 -7.74 10.92 10.04
C CYS A 295 -8.41 9.84 10.91
N VAL A 296 -9.74 9.79 10.91
CA VAL A 296 -10.55 8.86 11.75
C VAL A 296 -10.36 7.38 11.39
N ALA A 297 -9.74 7.07 10.25
CA ALA A 297 -9.54 5.68 9.84
C ALA A 297 -8.67 4.89 10.82
N PHE A 298 -7.76 5.54 11.55
CA PHE A 298 -6.91 4.86 12.53
C PHE A 298 -7.72 4.26 13.67
N GLU A 299 -8.77 4.94 14.14
CA GLU A 299 -9.69 4.36 15.13
C GLU A 299 -10.45 3.17 14.55
N GLN A 300 -10.87 3.23 13.28
CA GLN A 300 -11.55 2.12 12.61
C GLN A 300 -10.62 0.90 12.52
N ILE A 301 -9.35 1.12 12.16
CA ILE A 301 -8.32 0.08 12.10
C ILE A 301 -8.09 -0.53 13.48
N GLY A 302 -7.90 0.30 14.54
CA GLY A 302 -7.69 -0.20 15.89
C GLY A 302 -8.89 -0.96 16.45
N LYS A 303 -10.12 -0.47 16.24
CA LYS A 303 -11.36 -1.18 16.62
C LYS A 303 -11.49 -2.52 15.90
N ARG A 304 -11.09 -2.57 14.63
CA ARG A 304 -11.26 -3.76 13.79
C ARG A 304 -10.18 -4.81 14.02
N PHE A 305 -8.92 -4.41 14.13
CA PHE A 305 -7.78 -5.33 14.10
C PHE A 305 -6.88 -5.25 15.33
N GLY A 306 -7.08 -4.26 16.20
CA GLY A 306 -6.30 -4.10 17.42
C GLY A 306 -6.57 -5.20 18.47
N PRO A 307 -5.74 -5.26 19.52
CA PRO A 307 -4.52 -4.47 19.69
C PRO A 307 -3.37 -4.97 18.78
N PHE A 308 -2.53 -4.05 18.31
CA PHE A 308 -1.30 -4.39 17.57
C PHE A 308 -0.11 -4.52 18.51
N ASP A 309 0.82 -5.44 18.24
CA ASP A 309 2.03 -5.59 19.04
C ASP A 309 3.05 -4.48 18.73
N LEU A 310 3.13 -4.07 17.47
CA LEU A 310 3.96 -2.94 17.04
C LEU A 310 3.32 -2.19 15.87
N ALA A 311 3.43 -0.87 15.90
CA ALA A 311 3.11 0.00 14.77
C ALA A 311 4.34 0.79 14.29
N ALA A 312 4.63 0.79 13.00
CA ALA A 312 5.60 1.70 12.37
C ALA A 312 4.86 2.96 11.86
N ILE A 313 5.18 4.12 12.43
CA ILE A 313 4.43 5.39 12.25
C ILE A 313 5.42 6.53 11.91
N PRO A 314 5.15 7.37 10.88
CA PRO A 314 6.02 8.46 10.49
C PRO A 314 6.01 9.56 11.54
N ILE A 315 7.16 10.22 11.70
CA ILE A 315 7.31 11.39 12.58
C ILE A 315 8.02 12.56 11.89
N GLY A 316 8.30 12.43 10.58
CA GLY A 316 9.02 13.41 9.77
C GLY A 316 8.16 13.96 8.64
N ALA A 317 8.74 14.85 7.84
CA ALA A 317 8.13 15.55 6.73
C ALA A 317 6.91 16.43 7.10
N TYR A 318 6.90 16.99 8.31
CA TYR A 318 5.70 17.63 8.86
C TYR A 318 5.73 19.15 8.81
N GLU A 319 6.87 19.82 8.57
CA GLU A 319 6.91 21.28 8.47
C GLU A 319 6.92 21.81 7.02
N PRO A 320 6.18 22.89 6.73
CA PRO A 320 5.36 23.69 7.65
C PRO A 320 3.92 23.12 7.78
N ARG A 321 3.36 23.18 9.01
CA ARG A 321 2.05 22.58 9.32
C ARG A 321 0.89 23.13 8.49
N TRP A 322 0.91 24.38 8.04
CA TRP A 322 -0.18 24.93 7.22
C TRP A 322 -0.32 24.21 5.87
N PHE A 323 0.76 23.60 5.37
CA PHE A 323 0.83 22.86 4.11
C PHE A 323 0.86 21.35 4.34
N MET A 324 1.74 20.86 5.22
CA MET A 324 2.01 19.43 5.36
C MET A 324 0.94 18.65 6.14
N LYS A 325 0.19 19.27 7.06
CA LYS A 325 -0.73 18.56 7.98
C LYS A 325 -1.81 17.70 7.32
N TYR A 326 -2.12 17.98 6.06
CA TYR A 326 -3.12 17.20 5.33
C TYR A 326 -2.58 15.85 4.87
N GLN A 327 -1.27 15.74 4.68
CA GLN A 327 -0.60 14.57 4.07
C GLN A 327 0.49 13.95 4.96
N HIS A 328 1.01 14.67 5.96
CA HIS A 328 1.99 14.18 6.94
C HIS A 328 1.61 14.59 8.36
N VAL A 329 1.63 13.62 9.27
CA VAL A 329 1.52 13.81 10.71
C VAL A 329 2.79 14.41 11.29
N ASP A 330 2.63 15.24 12.31
CA ASP A 330 3.73 15.59 13.22
C ASP A 330 3.89 14.52 14.33
N PRO A 331 4.94 14.60 15.18
CA PRO A 331 5.12 13.62 16.25
C PRO A 331 3.95 13.52 17.25
N GLU A 332 3.19 14.60 17.45
CA GLU A 332 2.02 14.57 18.33
C GLU A 332 0.89 13.75 17.70
N GLU A 333 0.57 14.01 16.43
CA GLU A 333 -0.39 13.23 15.66
C GLU A 333 0.04 11.77 15.49
N ALA A 334 1.35 11.49 15.38
CA ALA A 334 1.87 10.12 15.36
C ALA A 334 1.56 9.35 16.66
N VAL A 335 1.65 10.01 17.82
CA VAL A 335 1.24 9.43 19.12
C VAL A 335 -0.27 9.21 19.17
N ARG A 336 -1.07 10.11 18.57
CA ARG A 336 -2.53 9.87 18.44
C ARG A 336 -2.83 8.64 17.59
N ILE A 337 -2.14 8.47 16.46
CA ILE A 337 -2.25 7.24 15.64
C ILE A 337 -1.91 6.01 16.46
N HIS A 338 -0.82 6.03 17.23
CA HIS A 338 -0.43 4.92 18.11
C HIS A 338 -1.57 4.50 19.06
N ILE A 339 -2.25 5.47 19.66
CA ILE A 339 -3.40 5.25 20.56
C ILE A 339 -4.59 4.69 19.77
N ASP A 340 -4.95 5.32 18.65
CA ASP A 340 -6.16 4.99 17.89
C ASP A 340 -6.10 3.61 17.25
N VAL A 341 -4.91 3.19 16.77
CA VAL A 341 -4.70 1.83 16.27
C VAL A 341 -4.54 0.82 17.41
N GLN A 342 -4.48 1.25 18.67
CA GLN A 342 -4.30 0.40 19.85
C GLN A 342 -2.99 -0.41 19.79
N ALA A 343 -1.90 0.23 19.39
CA ALA A 343 -0.59 -0.41 19.38
C ALA A 343 0.00 -0.48 20.80
N LYS A 344 0.59 -1.62 21.17
CA LYS A 344 1.33 -1.76 22.44
C LYS A 344 2.64 -0.98 22.42
N LYS A 345 3.29 -0.92 21.26
CA LYS A 345 4.55 -0.20 21.01
C LYS A 345 4.51 0.40 19.61
N SER A 346 5.34 1.42 19.38
CA SER A 346 5.57 1.95 18.04
C SER A 346 7.04 2.19 17.76
N VAL A 347 7.41 2.14 16.49
CA VAL A 347 8.72 2.54 15.97
C VAL A 347 8.54 3.72 15.02
N ALA A 348 9.37 4.75 15.20
CA ALA A 348 9.36 5.93 14.36
C ALA A 348 10.00 5.65 12.99
N ILE A 349 9.36 6.11 11.91
CA ILE A 349 9.84 6.00 10.52
C ILE A 349 9.78 7.36 9.79
N HIS A 350 10.14 7.40 8.51
CA HIS A 350 10.13 8.57 7.60
C HIS A 350 11.14 9.69 7.90
N TRP A 351 11.70 9.71 9.12
CA TRP A 351 12.64 10.73 9.56
C TRP A 351 14.11 10.31 9.42
N GLY A 352 15.04 11.27 9.56
CA GLY A 352 16.47 11.01 9.73
C GLY A 352 17.18 10.38 8.51
N THR A 353 16.56 10.40 7.32
CA THR A 353 17.12 9.75 6.12
C THR A 353 17.16 10.68 4.90
N PHE A 354 16.04 11.31 4.57
CA PHE A 354 15.92 12.30 3.49
C PHE A 354 15.42 13.62 4.07
N ALA A 355 15.85 14.75 3.49
CA ALA A 355 15.29 16.06 3.80
C ALA A 355 14.15 16.32 2.79
N LEU A 356 12.92 16.01 3.21
CA LEU A 356 11.71 16.11 2.37
C LEU A 356 10.81 17.29 2.74
N ALA A 357 11.09 17.92 3.88
CA ALA A 357 10.36 19.04 4.44
C ALA A 357 11.33 19.95 5.21
N ASN A 358 10.78 20.81 6.07
CA ASN A 358 11.52 21.93 6.64
C ASN A 358 11.84 21.81 8.13
N GLU A 359 11.41 20.77 8.83
CA GLU A 359 11.87 20.45 10.20
C GLU A 359 13.27 19.87 10.19
#